data_AF-A0A2E8D896-F1
#
_entry.id   AF-A0A2E8D896-F1
#
_cell.length_a   1.000
_cell.length_b   1.000
_cell.length_c   1.000
_cell.angle_alpha   90.00
_cell.angle_beta   90.00
_cell.angle_gamma   90.00
#
_symmetry.space_group_name_H-M   'P 1'
#
loop_
_entity.id
_entity.type
_entity.pdbx_description
1 polymer ?
#
loop_
_entity_poly.entity_id
_entity_poly.type
_entity_poly.pdbx_seq_one_letter_code
_entity_poly.pdbx_strand_id
1 'polypeptide(L)'
;MWSGPRNISTAMMRSWGNRPDSIVCDEPLYAHYLTVTGLPHPGAEETIVRHEADWQKVVAWLTGELPDGKAVFYQKHMAHHLLPNIELDWLDSLTNCFLIREPREMLTSLLEFIPEPRVEDTGLPQQVRILELVRERTNSMPPVLDSKDVLENPRGVLTALCNAVGVKFYDEMLQWRPGFRDTDGVWAKHWYAKVEHTTSFVPYRSKPDPVPATLTGVLEECNELYQQLYRYRITAT
;
A
#
# COMPACT_ATOMS: atom_id res chain seq x y z
N MET A 1 4.88 3.96 0.76
CA MET A 1 3.69 3.50 1.51
C MET A 1 3.58 1.99 1.38
N TRP A 2 3.81 1.27 2.48
CA TRP A 2 3.66 -0.17 2.59
C TRP A 2 2.23 -0.53 2.95
N SER A 3 1.59 -1.38 2.17
CA SER A 3 0.22 -1.81 2.41
C SER A 3 0.04 -3.30 2.12
N GLY A 4 -1.00 -3.90 2.69
CA GLY A 4 -1.52 -5.20 2.23
C GLY A 4 -2.45 -5.03 1.02
N PRO A 5 -2.88 -6.14 0.38
CA PRO A 5 -3.96 -6.06 -0.60
C PRO A 5 -5.24 -5.57 0.09
N ARG A 6 -6.16 -4.99 -0.69
CA ARG A 6 -7.51 -4.58 -0.22
C ARG A 6 -7.52 -3.47 0.85
N ASN A 7 -6.49 -2.61 0.89
CA ASN A 7 -6.29 -1.56 1.90
C ASN A 7 -6.45 -0.12 1.36
N ILE A 8 -7.32 0.14 0.37
CA ILE A 8 -7.47 1.47 -0.29
C ILE A 8 -6.18 2.11 -0.85
N SER A 9 -5.09 1.34 -0.97
CA SER A 9 -3.76 1.85 -1.35
C SER A 9 -3.74 2.53 -2.73
N THR A 10 -4.58 2.08 -3.68
CA THR A 10 -4.75 2.76 -4.97
C THR A 10 -5.45 4.11 -4.83
N ALA A 11 -6.44 4.26 -3.92
CA ALA A 11 -7.05 5.56 -3.65
C ALA A 11 -6.05 6.52 -2.98
N MET A 12 -5.18 6.01 -2.11
CA MET A 12 -4.04 6.78 -1.59
C MET A 12 -3.09 7.20 -2.73
N MET A 13 -2.76 6.31 -3.66
CA MET A 13 -1.95 6.67 -4.83
C MET A 13 -2.61 7.75 -5.70
N ARG A 14 -3.93 7.69 -5.91
CA ARG A 14 -4.70 8.75 -6.60
C ARG A 14 -4.60 10.09 -5.88
N SER A 15 -4.77 10.07 -4.55
CA SER A 15 -4.65 11.24 -3.68
C SER A 15 -3.27 11.88 -3.75
N TRP A 16 -2.21 11.10 -3.55
CA TRP A 16 -0.84 11.60 -3.61
C TRP A 16 -0.47 12.08 -5.00
N GLY A 17 -0.86 11.36 -6.06
CA GLY A 17 -0.55 11.75 -7.44
C GLY A 17 -1.29 13.00 -7.94
N ASN A 18 -2.25 13.53 -7.18
CA ASN A 18 -2.85 14.82 -7.48
C ASN A 18 -2.07 16.01 -6.91
N ARG A 19 -1.06 15.76 -6.06
CA ARG A 19 -0.22 16.84 -5.56
C ARG A 19 0.63 17.40 -6.70
N PRO A 20 0.75 18.72 -6.85
CA PRO A 20 1.54 19.32 -7.92
C PRO A 20 3.05 19.02 -7.80
N ASP A 21 3.53 18.74 -6.59
CA ASP A 21 4.93 18.50 -6.24
C ASP A 21 5.35 17.02 -6.26
N SER A 22 4.44 16.12 -6.66
CA SER A 22 4.68 14.67 -6.59
C SER A 22 4.76 13.97 -7.94
N ILE A 23 5.39 12.82 -7.91
CA ILE A 23 5.22 11.71 -8.86
C ILE A 23 4.85 10.44 -8.07
N VAL A 24 4.23 9.47 -8.73
CA VAL A 24 3.80 8.23 -8.09
C VAL A 24 4.12 7.00 -8.93
N CYS A 25 4.28 5.85 -8.27
CA CYS A 25 4.36 4.56 -8.95
C CYS A 25 3.47 3.51 -8.28
N ASP A 26 3.00 2.57 -9.10
CA ASP A 26 2.12 1.48 -8.69
C ASP A 26 2.89 0.16 -8.57
N GLU A 27 2.93 -0.40 -7.36
CA GLU A 27 3.49 -1.73 -7.01
C GLU A 27 4.81 -2.08 -7.73
N PRO A 28 5.88 -1.28 -7.51
CA PRO A 28 7.09 -1.36 -8.32
C PRO A 28 7.82 -2.72 -8.23
N LEU A 29 7.61 -3.49 -7.15
CA LEU A 29 8.19 -4.82 -6.95
C LEU A 29 7.34 -5.97 -7.51
N TYR A 30 6.20 -5.69 -8.15
CA TYR A 30 5.24 -6.74 -8.53
C TYR A 30 5.77 -7.67 -9.63
N ALA A 31 6.46 -7.13 -10.64
CA ALA A 31 7.05 -7.95 -11.70
C ALA A 31 8.15 -8.89 -11.16
N HIS A 32 8.98 -8.41 -10.24
CA HIS A 32 9.95 -9.25 -9.53
C HIS A 32 9.23 -10.36 -8.74
N TYR A 33 8.22 -9.99 -7.96
CA TYR A 33 7.42 -10.94 -7.17
C TYR A 33 6.84 -12.06 -8.04
N LEU A 34 6.21 -11.72 -9.17
CA LEU A 34 5.64 -12.70 -10.09
C LEU A 34 6.70 -13.57 -10.76
N THR A 35 7.84 -12.99 -11.12
CA THR A 35 8.96 -13.71 -11.75
C THR A 35 9.54 -14.77 -10.80
N VAL A 36 9.71 -14.43 -9.52
CA VAL A 36 10.30 -15.35 -8.52
C VAL A 36 9.30 -16.39 -8.05
N THR A 37 8.04 -16.01 -7.83
CA THR A 37 7.03 -16.91 -7.26
C THR A 37 6.33 -17.79 -8.29
N GLY A 38 6.24 -17.34 -9.56
CA GLY A 38 5.50 -18.03 -10.60
C GLY A 38 3.98 -18.10 -10.36
N LEU A 39 3.45 -17.26 -9.47
CA LEU A 39 2.02 -17.29 -9.14
C LEU A 39 1.16 -16.91 -10.36
N PRO A 40 0.05 -17.64 -10.60
CA PRO A 40 -0.79 -17.44 -11.79
C PRO A 40 -1.76 -16.27 -11.61
N HIS A 41 -1.25 -15.09 -11.24
CA HIS A 41 -2.08 -13.91 -11.08
C HIS A 41 -2.66 -13.45 -12.44
N PRO A 42 -3.87 -12.88 -12.48
CA PRO A 42 -4.40 -12.24 -13.68
C PRO A 42 -3.43 -11.17 -14.22
N GLY A 43 -3.00 -11.35 -15.47
CA GLY A 43 -2.05 -10.45 -16.13
C GLY A 43 -0.59 -10.63 -15.72
N ALA A 44 -0.21 -11.76 -15.12
CA ALA A 44 1.16 -11.99 -14.65
C ALA A 44 2.20 -11.89 -15.78
N GLU A 45 2.01 -12.61 -16.89
CA GLU A 45 2.93 -12.57 -18.04
C GLU A 45 3.08 -11.15 -18.61
N GLU A 46 1.96 -10.44 -18.80
CA GLU A 46 1.99 -9.05 -19.30
C GLU A 46 2.71 -8.12 -18.31
N THR A 47 2.53 -8.33 -17.01
CA THR A 47 3.20 -7.57 -15.95
C THR A 47 4.71 -7.78 -15.99
N ILE A 48 5.16 -9.05 -16.07
CA ILE A 48 6.59 -9.38 -16.15
C ILE A 48 7.22 -8.81 -17.42
N VAL A 49 6.51 -8.84 -18.55
CA VAL A 49 7.03 -8.33 -19.83
C VAL A 49 7.13 -6.80 -19.85
N ARG A 50 6.16 -6.09 -19.25
CA ARG A 50 6.06 -4.63 -19.35
C ARG A 50 6.76 -3.85 -18.24
N HIS A 51 7.13 -4.51 -17.15
CA HIS A 51 7.74 -3.88 -15.99
C HIS A 51 9.09 -4.52 -15.64
N GLU A 52 9.96 -3.78 -14.97
CA GLU A 52 11.29 -4.27 -14.59
C GLU A 52 11.18 -5.35 -13.49
N ALA A 53 11.74 -6.53 -13.77
CA ALA A 53 11.71 -7.69 -12.86
C ALA A 53 13.00 -7.82 -12.04
N ASP A 54 14.06 -7.10 -12.40
CA ASP A 54 15.27 -6.97 -11.60
C ASP A 54 15.03 -5.99 -10.44
N TRP A 55 14.87 -6.53 -9.24
CA TRP A 55 14.59 -5.73 -8.06
C TRP A 55 15.70 -4.71 -7.75
N GLN A 56 16.96 -4.98 -8.12
CA GLN A 56 18.06 -4.05 -7.83
C GLN A 56 17.93 -2.79 -8.68
N LYS A 57 17.54 -2.93 -9.95
CA LYS A 57 17.24 -1.80 -10.84
C LYS A 57 16.00 -1.04 -10.37
N VAL A 58 14.97 -1.76 -9.93
CA VAL A 58 13.77 -1.13 -9.35
C VAL A 58 14.15 -0.30 -8.13
N VAL A 59 14.90 -0.86 -7.19
CA VAL A 59 15.36 -0.16 -5.98
C VAL A 59 16.21 1.06 -6.34
N ALA A 60 17.15 0.93 -7.27
CA ALA A 60 17.97 2.06 -7.73
C ALA A 60 17.14 3.19 -8.33
N TRP A 61 16.05 2.88 -9.02
CA TRP A 61 15.10 3.88 -9.51
C TRP A 61 14.26 4.49 -8.37
N LEU A 62 13.79 3.68 -7.41
CA LEU A 62 13.01 4.15 -6.26
C LEU A 62 13.78 5.08 -5.33
N THR A 63 15.11 4.92 -5.24
CA THR A 63 16.00 5.77 -4.43
C THR A 63 16.80 6.78 -5.25
N GLY A 64 16.52 6.87 -6.56
CA GLY A 64 17.19 7.79 -7.47
C GLY A 64 16.70 9.24 -7.36
N GLU A 65 17.29 10.11 -8.17
CA GLU A 65 16.90 11.51 -8.25
C GLU A 65 15.49 11.69 -8.84
N LEU A 66 14.77 12.68 -8.33
CA LEU A 66 13.44 13.02 -8.80
C LEU A 66 13.52 13.86 -10.10
N PRO A 67 12.71 13.53 -11.13
CA PRO A 67 12.64 14.34 -12.34
C PRO A 67 11.95 15.69 -12.08
N ASP A 68 12.21 16.66 -12.96
CA ASP A 68 11.40 17.87 -13.13
C ASP A 68 11.14 18.71 -11.85
N GLY A 69 12.11 18.76 -10.95
CA GLY A 69 12.01 19.55 -9.71
C GLY A 69 10.92 19.06 -8.75
N LYS A 70 10.47 17.81 -8.90
CA LYS A 70 9.50 17.18 -8.00
C LYS A 70 10.13 16.97 -6.63
N ALA A 71 9.33 17.13 -5.59
CA ALA A 71 9.78 17.04 -4.21
C ALA A 71 9.41 15.69 -3.56
N VAL A 72 8.39 15.01 -4.08
CA VAL A 72 7.86 13.77 -3.49
C VAL A 72 7.78 12.65 -4.53
N PHE A 73 8.40 11.51 -4.23
CA PHE A 73 8.11 10.25 -4.92
C PHE A 73 7.21 9.37 -4.05
N TYR A 74 5.91 9.33 -4.34
CA TYR A 74 5.01 8.43 -3.61
C TYR A 74 5.03 7.02 -4.23
N GLN A 75 5.56 6.07 -3.48
CA GLN A 75 5.66 4.67 -3.91
C GLN A 75 4.57 3.84 -3.23
N LYS A 76 3.63 3.31 -4.01
CA LYS A 76 2.58 2.43 -3.50
C LYS A 76 3.09 0.98 -3.55
N HIS A 77 3.46 0.44 -2.39
CA HIS A 77 3.96 -0.92 -2.26
C HIS A 77 2.90 -1.88 -1.71
N MET A 78 2.90 -3.10 -2.21
CA MET A 78 2.32 -4.24 -1.52
C MET A 78 3.42 -4.94 -0.72
N ALA A 79 3.26 -5.04 0.60
CA ALA A 79 4.33 -5.51 1.48
C ALA A 79 4.73 -6.96 1.21
N HIS A 80 3.79 -7.81 0.76
CA HIS A 80 4.10 -9.20 0.38
C HIS A 80 4.92 -9.31 -0.92
N HIS A 81 5.04 -8.25 -1.73
CA HIS A 81 5.97 -8.23 -2.87
C HIS A 81 7.44 -8.09 -2.43
N LEU A 82 7.69 -7.68 -1.18
CA LEU A 82 9.03 -7.62 -0.61
C LEU A 82 9.47 -9.02 -0.16
N LEU A 83 9.98 -9.79 -1.13
CA LEU A 83 10.41 -11.17 -0.90
C LEU A 83 11.67 -11.25 -0.02
N PRO A 84 11.91 -12.37 0.70
CA PRO A 84 13.07 -12.51 1.58
C PRO A 84 14.45 -12.34 0.93
N ASN A 85 14.54 -12.50 -0.40
CA ASN A 85 15.78 -12.32 -1.17
C ASN A 85 16.11 -10.86 -1.50
N ILE A 86 15.21 -9.92 -1.18
CA ILE A 86 15.43 -8.48 -1.42
C ILE A 86 16.12 -7.88 -0.20
N GLU A 87 17.24 -7.20 -0.43
CA GLU A 87 17.96 -6.47 0.62
C GLU A 87 17.13 -5.29 1.13
N LEU A 88 17.33 -4.89 2.39
CA LEU A 88 16.48 -3.89 3.05
C LEU A 88 17.18 -2.54 3.30
N ASP A 89 18.45 -2.39 2.94
CA ASP A 89 19.23 -1.19 3.25
C ASP A 89 18.75 0.06 2.50
N TRP A 90 18.11 -0.12 1.35
CA TRP A 90 17.52 0.99 0.60
C TRP A 90 16.34 1.65 1.32
N LEU A 91 15.72 0.97 2.28
CA LEU A 91 14.63 1.55 3.08
C LEU A 91 15.08 2.75 3.89
N ASP A 92 16.37 2.83 4.25
CA ASP A 92 16.95 3.94 5.01
C ASP A 92 17.03 5.23 4.19
N SER A 93 16.96 5.12 2.86
CA SER A 93 16.93 6.26 1.95
C SER A 93 15.51 6.79 1.71
N LEU A 94 14.49 6.24 2.38
CA LEU A 94 13.08 6.56 2.15
C LEU A 94 12.34 6.88 3.44
N THR A 95 11.31 7.72 3.33
CA THR A 95 10.31 7.87 4.39
C THR A 95 9.29 6.74 4.29
N ASN A 96 9.41 5.77 5.19
CA ASN A 96 8.50 4.62 5.25
C ASN A 96 7.20 4.99 5.96
N CYS A 97 6.06 4.63 5.37
CA CYS A 97 4.73 4.80 5.96
C CYS A 97 3.91 3.54 5.72
N PHE A 98 2.95 3.26 6.58
CA PHE A 98 2.18 2.02 6.58
C PHE A 98 0.69 2.31 6.48
N LEU A 99 -0.01 1.53 5.65
CA LEU A 99 -1.46 1.59 5.52
C LEU A 99 -2.04 0.21 5.83
N ILE A 100 -2.84 0.16 6.89
CA ILE A 100 -3.46 -1.05 7.43
C ILE A 100 -4.99 -0.98 7.34
N ARG A 101 -5.64 -2.12 7.53
CA ARG A 101 -7.08 -2.29 7.52
C ARG A 101 -7.47 -3.40 8.46
N GLU A 102 -8.63 -3.26 9.09
CA GLU A 102 -9.19 -4.28 9.97
C GLU A 102 -9.18 -5.66 9.29
N PRO A 103 -8.59 -6.69 9.94
CA PRO A 103 -8.32 -7.99 9.32
C PRO A 103 -9.54 -8.73 8.76
N ARG A 104 -10.70 -8.65 9.41
CA ARG A 104 -11.92 -9.35 8.98
C ARG A 104 -12.44 -8.76 7.67
N GLU A 105 -12.50 -7.43 7.56
CA GLU A 105 -12.93 -6.78 6.34
C GLU A 105 -11.93 -6.95 5.19
N MET A 106 -10.64 -6.95 5.53
CA MET A 106 -9.56 -7.18 4.57
C MET A 106 -9.63 -8.62 4.04
N LEU A 107 -9.69 -9.62 4.92
CA LEU A 107 -9.75 -11.04 4.55
C LEU A 107 -10.99 -11.36 3.72
N THR A 108 -12.18 -10.93 4.14
CA THR A 108 -13.41 -11.16 3.37
C THR A 108 -13.34 -10.53 1.98
N SER A 109 -12.68 -9.38 1.83
CA SER A 109 -12.44 -8.80 0.49
C SER A 109 -11.35 -9.52 -0.30
N LEU A 110 -10.39 -10.18 0.35
CA LEU A 110 -9.31 -10.90 -0.30
C LEU A 110 -9.80 -12.23 -0.87
N LEU A 111 -10.79 -12.87 -0.22
CA LEU A 111 -11.42 -14.11 -0.66
C LEU A 111 -12.10 -14.02 -2.03
N GLU A 112 -12.47 -12.82 -2.48
CA GLU A 112 -12.95 -12.57 -3.84
C GLU A 112 -11.89 -12.92 -4.91
N PHE A 113 -10.60 -12.98 -4.54
CA PHE A 113 -9.46 -13.13 -5.45
C PHE A 113 -8.54 -14.32 -5.09
N ILE A 114 -8.35 -14.58 -3.80
CA ILE A 114 -7.53 -15.67 -3.27
C ILE A 114 -8.41 -16.50 -2.33
N PRO A 115 -8.93 -17.67 -2.77
CA PRO A 115 -9.90 -18.44 -1.98
C PRO A 115 -9.36 -18.99 -0.65
N GLU A 116 -8.05 -19.25 -0.58
CA GLU A 116 -7.38 -19.80 0.61
C GLU A 116 -6.13 -18.96 0.93
N PRO A 117 -6.31 -17.71 1.42
CA PRO A 117 -5.18 -16.84 1.71
C PRO A 117 -4.46 -17.31 2.97
N ARG A 118 -3.13 -17.25 2.94
CA ARG A 118 -2.28 -17.38 4.12
C ARG A 118 -2.00 -15.99 4.71
N VAL A 119 -1.46 -15.95 5.91
CA VAL A 119 -1.15 -14.69 6.60
C VAL A 119 -0.13 -13.87 5.80
N GLU A 120 0.81 -14.51 5.11
CA GLU A 120 1.82 -13.85 4.28
C GLU A 120 1.20 -13.12 3.08
N ASP A 121 0.08 -13.61 2.55
CA ASP A 121 -0.62 -13.00 1.41
C ASP A 121 -1.29 -11.68 1.80
N THR A 122 -1.48 -11.45 3.11
CA THR A 122 -2.04 -10.19 3.65
C THR A 122 -1.03 -9.07 3.71
N GLY A 123 0.27 -9.38 3.66
CA GLY A 123 1.35 -8.41 3.85
C GLY A 123 1.56 -7.95 5.30
N LEU A 124 0.72 -8.34 6.26
CA LEU A 124 0.84 -7.92 7.67
C LEU A 124 2.17 -8.36 8.31
N PRO A 125 2.66 -9.61 8.16
CA PRO A 125 3.96 -10.02 8.69
C PRO A 125 5.10 -9.14 8.16
N GLN A 126 5.06 -8.83 6.86
CA GLN A 126 6.06 -8.00 6.20
C GLN A 126 5.97 -6.55 6.69
N GLN A 127 4.77 -5.99 6.85
CA GLN A 127 4.59 -4.65 7.41
C GLN A 127 5.16 -4.54 8.83
N VAL A 128 4.90 -5.51 9.71
CA VAL A 128 5.47 -5.53 11.08
C VAL A 128 6.99 -5.58 11.02
N ARG A 129 7.56 -6.50 10.24
CA ARG A 129 9.02 -6.63 10.07
C ARG A 129 9.67 -5.33 9.58
N ILE A 130 9.08 -4.69 8.57
CA ILE A 130 9.60 -3.43 8.01
C ILE A 130 9.49 -2.31 9.05
N LEU A 131 8.36 -2.22 9.77
CA LEU A 131 8.16 -1.18 10.78
C LEU A 131 9.19 -1.30 11.91
N GLU A 132 9.43 -2.51 12.41
CA GLU A 132 10.42 -2.76 13.46
C GLU A 132 11.83 -2.39 13.00
N LEU A 133 12.22 -2.85 11.81
CA LEU A 133 13.53 -2.54 11.23
C LEU A 133 13.74 -1.03 11.07
N VAL A 134 12.79 -0.33 10.45
CA VAL A 134 12.90 1.12 10.22
C VAL A 134 12.89 1.86 11.55
N ARG A 135 12.07 1.45 12.53
CA ARG A 135 12.05 2.05 13.86
C ARG A 135 13.41 1.94 14.55
N GLU A 136 14.02 0.76 14.49
CA GLU A 136 15.35 0.51 15.08
C GLU A 136 16.44 1.33 14.40
N ARG A 137 16.45 1.40 13.07
CA ARG A 137 17.47 2.12 12.31
C ARG A 137 17.37 3.64 12.42
N THR A 138 16.15 4.18 12.48
CA THR A 138 15.91 5.64 12.49
C THR A 138 15.70 6.22 13.89
N ASN A 139 15.53 5.36 14.90
CA ASN A 139 15.12 5.74 16.26
C ASN A 139 13.86 6.65 16.28
N SER A 140 12.98 6.45 15.30
CA SER A 140 11.74 7.19 15.13
C SER A 140 10.62 6.23 14.75
N MET A 141 9.37 6.55 15.09
CA MET A 141 8.23 5.72 14.72
C MET A 141 7.73 6.10 13.32
N PRO A 142 7.73 5.17 12.35
CA PRO A 142 7.15 5.43 11.04
C PRO A 142 5.63 5.71 11.15
N PRO A 143 5.06 6.62 10.34
CA PRO A 143 3.62 6.85 10.33
C PRO A 143 2.84 5.59 9.93
N VAL A 144 1.84 5.23 10.73
CA VAL A 144 0.87 4.18 10.42
C VAL A 144 -0.51 4.82 10.23
N LEU A 145 -1.24 4.40 9.19
CA LEU A 145 -2.59 4.86 8.89
C LEU A 145 -3.52 3.66 8.90
N ASP A 146 -4.67 3.81 9.56
CA ASP A 146 -5.77 2.88 9.35
C ASP A 146 -6.68 3.35 8.22
N SER A 147 -7.05 2.44 7.34
CA SER A 147 -7.90 2.73 6.19
C SER A 147 -9.28 3.25 6.59
N LYS A 148 -9.86 2.78 7.71
CA LYS A 148 -11.14 3.31 8.19
C LYS A 148 -10.99 4.77 8.61
N ASP A 149 -9.95 5.10 9.37
CA ASP A 149 -9.67 6.48 9.78
C ASP A 149 -9.50 7.40 8.57
N VAL A 150 -8.81 6.94 7.52
CA VAL A 150 -8.69 7.67 6.24
C VAL A 150 -10.04 7.89 5.57
N LEU A 151 -10.90 6.86 5.52
CA LEU A 151 -12.20 6.97 4.84
C LEU A 151 -13.23 7.79 5.65
N GLU A 152 -13.12 7.83 6.97
CA GLU A 152 -13.99 8.62 7.85
C GLU A 152 -13.58 10.09 7.90
N ASN A 153 -12.27 10.40 7.88
CA ASN A 153 -11.76 11.77 7.85
C ASN A 153 -10.55 11.92 6.92
N PRO A 154 -10.73 11.89 5.58
CA PRO A 154 -9.61 11.94 4.64
C PRO A 154 -8.75 13.19 4.83
N ARG A 155 -9.38 14.36 5.02
CA ARG A 155 -8.66 15.63 5.22
C ARG A 155 -7.78 15.60 6.46
N GLY A 156 -8.34 15.21 7.61
CA GLY A 156 -7.61 15.21 8.87
C GLY A 156 -6.44 14.24 8.85
N VAL A 157 -6.67 13.00 8.39
CA VAL A 157 -5.63 11.96 8.37
C VAL A 157 -4.54 12.28 7.35
N LEU A 158 -4.88 12.76 6.15
CA LEU A 158 -3.87 13.16 5.16
C LEU A 158 -3.08 14.39 5.60
N THR A 159 -3.70 15.34 6.30
CA THR A 159 -2.98 16.48 6.89
C THR A 159 -1.99 16.00 7.95
N ALA A 160 -2.43 15.11 8.85
CA ALA A 160 -1.57 14.52 9.87
C ALA A 160 -0.39 13.75 9.25
N LEU A 161 -0.64 12.97 8.19
CA LEU A 161 0.41 12.27 7.44
C LEU A 161 1.40 13.25 6.81
N CYS A 162 0.92 14.29 6.12
CA CYS A 162 1.78 15.30 5.51
C CYS A 162 2.68 15.97 6.54
N ASN A 163 2.14 16.35 7.70
CA ASN A 163 2.91 16.91 8.81
C ASN A 163 3.96 15.92 9.34
N ALA A 164 3.58 14.65 9.53
CA ALA A 164 4.48 13.62 10.04
C ALA A 164 5.67 13.34 9.12
N VAL A 165 5.49 13.46 7.80
CA VAL A 165 6.55 13.27 6.81
C VAL A 165 7.22 14.58 6.36
N GLY A 166 6.83 15.72 6.94
CA GLY A 166 7.47 17.01 6.70
C GLY A 166 7.13 17.67 5.35
N VAL A 167 5.95 17.39 4.77
CA VAL A 167 5.50 18.00 3.50
C VAL A 167 4.22 18.80 3.67
N LYS A 168 3.97 19.73 2.74
CA LYS A 168 2.73 20.53 2.73
C LYS A 168 1.52 19.67 2.33
N PHE A 169 0.38 19.83 3.00
CA PHE A 169 -0.91 19.29 2.55
C PHE A 169 -1.51 20.14 1.41
N TYR A 170 -2.16 19.48 0.43
CA TYR A 170 -2.82 20.10 -0.71
C TYR A 170 -4.28 19.64 -0.79
N ASP A 171 -5.22 20.55 -1.05
CA ASP A 171 -6.64 20.22 -1.16
C ASP A 171 -6.94 19.25 -2.32
N GLU A 172 -6.11 19.30 -3.37
CA GLU A 172 -6.12 18.43 -4.54
C GLU A 172 -5.95 16.95 -4.17
N MET A 173 -5.40 16.65 -2.98
CA MET A 173 -5.30 15.29 -2.46
C MET A 173 -6.67 14.65 -2.17
N LEU A 174 -7.74 15.43 -2.07
CA LEU A 174 -9.07 14.93 -1.68
C LEU A 174 -9.97 14.57 -2.85
N GLN A 175 -9.63 15.02 -4.07
CA GLN A 175 -10.49 14.85 -5.24
C GLN A 175 -9.68 14.58 -6.50
N TRP A 176 -10.09 13.60 -7.29
CA TRP A 176 -9.46 13.21 -8.55
C TRP A 176 -10.46 13.09 -9.70
N ARG A 177 -9.92 13.12 -10.93
CA ARG A 177 -10.67 12.68 -12.11
C ARG A 177 -10.85 11.16 -12.10
N PRO A 178 -12.02 10.65 -12.51
CA PRO A 178 -12.24 9.21 -12.69
C PRO A 178 -11.47 8.71 -13.93
N GLY A 179 -11.34 7.39 -14.04
CA GLY A 179 -10.70 6.67 -15.15
C GLY A 179 -9.35 6.05 -14.79
N PHE A 180 -8.81 5.30 -15.76
CA PHE A 180 -7.43 4.82 -15.73
C PHE A 180 -6.43 5.98 -15.86
N ARG A 181 -5.25 5.80 -15.28
CA ARG A 181 -4.12 6.74 -15.40
C ARG A 181 -2.91 6.03 -15.97
N ASP A 182 -2.03 6.81 -16.60
CA ASP A 182 -0.74 6.30 -17.09
C ASP A 182 0.16 5.77 -15.97
N THR A 183 -0.11 6.18 -14.72
CA THR A 183 0.57 5.69 -13.51
C THR A 183 0.06 4.34 -13.02
N ASP A 184 -1.04 3.83 -13.57
CA ASP A 184 -1.58 2.53 -13.18
C ASP A 184 -0.80 1.40 -13.86
N GLY A 185 -0.50 0.35 -13.10
CA GLY A 185 0.11 -0.83 -13.68
C GLY A 185 -0.81 -1.54 -14.67
N VAL A 186 -0.26 -2.39 -15.54
CA VAL A 186 -1.02 -3.12 -16.57
C VAL A 186 -2.08 -4.07 -15.99
N TRP A 187 -1.90 -4.43 -14.72
CA TRP A 187 -2.84 -5.21 -13.93
C TRP A 187 -4.09 -4.42 -13.50
N ALA A 188 -4.11 -3.09 -13.60
CA ALA A 188 -5.22 -2.26 -13.14
C ALA A 188 -6.59 -2.68 -13.70
N LYS A 189 -6.65 -3.13 -14.95
CA LYS A 189 -7.86 -3.67 -15.58
C LYS A 189 -8.48 -4.86 -14.83
N HIS A 190 -7.69 -5.57 -14.02
CA HIS A 190 -8.14 -6.71 -13.22
C HIS A 190 -8.49 -6.31 -11.78
N TRP A 191 -7.83 -5.31 -11.21
CA TRP A 191 -7.90 -5.02 -9.78
C TRP A 191 -8.61 -3.71 -9.42
N TYR A 192 -8.71 -2.75 -10.35
CA TYR A 192 -9.05 -1.35 -10.04
C TYR A 192 -10.43 -0.88 -10.51
N ALA A 193 -11.30 -1.79 -10.99
CA ALA A 193 -12.65 -1.45 -11.45
C ALA A 193 -13.43 -0.55 -10.46
N LYS A 194 -13.25 -0.75 -9.15
CA LYS A 194 -13.93 0.07 -8.12
C LYS A 194 -13.38 1.51 -8.06
N VAL A 195 -12.06 1.71 -8.10
CA VAL A 195 -11.44 3.04 -7.94
C VAL A 195 -11.46 3.84 -9.24
N GLU A 196 -11.56 3.17 -10.39
CA GLU A 196 -11.72 3.82 -11.70
C GLU A 196 -12.91 4.78 -11.72
N HIS A 197 -14.01 4.43 -11.05
CA HIS A 197 -15.23 5.23 -11.07
C HIS A 197 -15.32 6.28 -9.96
N THR A 198 -14.29 6.39 -9.09
CA THR A 198 -14.34 7.34 -7.97
C THR A 198 -13.71 8.67 -8.34
N THR A 199 -14.15 9.72 -7.67
CA THR A 199 -13.59 11.07 -7.77
C THR A 199 -13.06 11.59 -6.44
N SER A 200 -13.14 10.78 -5.39
CA SER A 200 -12.66 11.06 -4.03
C SER A 200 -12.61 9.75 -3.24
N PHE A 201 -12.16 9.83 -1.98
CA PHE A 201 -12.29 8.71 -1.04
C PHE A 201 -13.76 8.36 -0.85
N VAL A 202 -14.10 7.09 -1.10
CA VAL A 202 -15.46 6.59 -0.90
C VAL A 202 -15.70 6.43 0.61
N PRO A 203 -16.78 7.02 1.17
CA PRO A 203 -17.06 6.93 2.60
C PRO A 203 -17.04 5.49 3.11
N TYR A 204 -16.50 5.30 4.31
CA TYR A 204 -16.45 3.99 4.95
C TYR A 204 -17.84 3.37 5.06
N ARG A 205 -17.91 2.07 4.75
CA ARG A 205 -19.08 1.23 4.98
C ARG A 205 -18.62 -0.07 5.61
N SER A 206 -19.11 -0.33 6.81
CA SER A 206 -18.87 -1.57 7.53
C SER A 206 -19.29 -2.76 6.67
N LYS A 207 -18.44 -3.79 6.62
CA LYS A 207 -18.77 -5.08 6.00
C LYS A 207 -19.10 -6.11 7.09
N PRO A 208 -20.36 -6.56 7.18
CA PRO A 208 -20.76 -7.56 8.17
C PRO A 208 -20.42 -8.99 7.74
N ASP A 209 -19.73 -9.18 6.62
CA ASP A 209 -19.43 -10.50 6.06
C ASP A 209 -18.64 -11.37 7.07
N PRO A 210 -19.09 -12.60 7.35
CA PRO A 210 -18.38 -13.49 8.25
C PRO A 210 -17.12 -14.03 7.57
N VAL A 211 -16.03 -14.16 8.32
CA VAL A 211 -14.85 -14.91 7.87
C VAL A 211 -15.18 -16.41 7.96
N PRO A 212 -14.94 -17.20 6.90
CA PRO A 212 -15.15 -18.65 6.94
C PRO A 212 -14.41 -19.32 8.10
N ALA A 213 -15.04 -20.31 8.74
CA ALA A 213 -14.44 -21.00 9.91
C ALA A 213 -13.06 -21.62 9.61
N THR A 214 -12.82 -22.04 8.37
CA THR A 214 -11.52 -22.55 7.90
C THR A 214 -10.37 -21.55 8.04
N LEU A 215 -10.67 -20.24 8.11
CA LEU A 215 -9.68 -19.17 8.21
C LEU A 215 -9.60 -18.55 9.62
N THR A 216 -10.16 -19.21 10.64
CA THR A 216 -10.15 -18.69 12.01
C THR A 216 -8.72 -18.44 12.51
N GLY A 217 -7.80 -19.39 12.32
CA GLY A 217 -6.40 -19.22 12.72
C GLY A 217 -5.69 -18.11 11.94
N VAL A 218 -5.96 -17.98 10.63
CA VAL A 218 -5.42 -16.89 9.80
C VAL A 218 -5.92 -15.53 10.31
N LEU A 219 -7.20 -15.42 10.65
CA LEU A 219 -7.79 -14.19 11.20
C LEU A 219 -7.19 -13.85 12.56
N GLU A 220 -6.99 -14.82 13.45
CA GLU A 220 -6.37 -14.62 14.76
C GLU A 220 -4.96 -14.04 14.62
N GLU A 221 -4.11 -14.66 13.80
CA GLU A 221 -2.75 -14.17 13.56
C GLU A 221 -2.73 -12.79 12.89
N CYS A 222 -3.63 -12.56 11.92
CA CYS A 222 -3.78 -11.23 11.32
C CYS A 222 -4.18 -10.16 12.35
N ASN A 223 -5.05 -10.49 13.31
CA ASN A 223 -5.44 -9.57 14.37
C ASN A 223 -4.26 -9.23 15.28
N GLU A 224 -3.45 -10.22 15.66
CA GLU A 224 -2.26 -9.98 16.47
C GLU A 224 -1.28 -9.03 15.77
N LEU A 225 -0.96 -9.29 14.50
CA LEU A 225 -0.06 -8.45 13.70
C LEU A 225 -0.64 -7.06 13.45
N TYR A 226 -1.93 -6.98 13.12
CA TYR A 226 -2.64 -5.71 12.94
C TYR A 226 -2.58 -4.85 14.20
N GLN A 227 -2.80 -5.41 15.40
CA GLN A 227 -2.76 -4.64 16.65
C GLN A 227 -1.37 -4.07 16.95
N GLN A 228 -0.30 -4.76 16.56
CA GLN A 228 1.07 -4.27 16.70
C GLN A 228 1.32 -3.00 15.88
N LEU A 229 0.70 -2.87 14.70
CA LEU A 229 0.74 -1.69 13.83
C LEU A 229 -0.28 -0.63 14.30
N TYR A 230 -1.51 -1.03 14.59
CA TYR A 230 -2.65 -0.17 14.90
C TYR A 230 -2.45 0.72 16.12
N ARG A 231 -1.70 0.26 17.12
CA ARG A 231 -1.33 1.06 18.30
C ARG A 231 -0.47 2.28 17.98
N TYR A 232 0.19 2.29 16.82
CA TYR A 232 1.03 3.41 16.36
C TYR A 232 0.33 4.27 15.30
N ARG A 233 -0.94 4.00 14.99
CA ARG A 233 -1.64 4.76 13.96
C ARG A 233 -1.75 6.23 14.35
N ILE A 234 -1.60 7.09 13.36
CA ILE A 234 -1.89 8.51 13.51
C ILE A 234 -3.39 8.69 13.69
N THR A 235 -3.77 9.51 14.66
CA THR A 235 -5.16 9.94 14.86
C THR A 235 -5.25 11.40 14.45
N ALA A 236 -6.17 11.73 13.54
CA ALA A 236 -6.47 13.12 13.24
C ALA A 236 -7.01 13.79 14.50
N THR A 237 -6.37 14.87 14.94
CA THR A 237 -6.87 15.78 15.99
C THR A 237 -7.91 16.74 15.42
#